data_AF-A0A2E6NRM0-F1
#
_entry.id   AF-A0A2E6NRM0-F1
#
_cell.length_a   1.000
_cell.length_b   1.000
_cell.length_c   1.000
_cell.angle_alpha   90.00
_cell.angle_beta   90.00
_cell.angle_gamma   90.00
#
_symmetry.space_group_name_H-M   'P 1'
#
loop_
_entity.id
_entity.type
_entity.pdbx_description
1 polymer ?
#
loop_
_entity_poly.entity_id
_entity_poly.type
_entity_poly.pdbx_seq_one_letter_code
_entity_poly.pdbx_strand_id
1 'polypeptide(L)'
;MTSRISSPTSRFVCAVLLAVLASGCTGPSKPRKAAGRTSVAGSTLEGFARRSRSTVNKVRKYLAASEAYLGEGSPVSAIRCAHEARRATSSTQLRAQADYLLGKAHLGQLELALARRYLEKSIDGLKAPEQQESLAYLIVCLRMLKKTSEAASMMARLKTPGDPRIQAILNAPRPRMAERKPPKVPSIAGIGRLPPRPSTGGGRQLPHLQVLPRSGWSAKSTIKSRTTPMSKIFRMTIHHSGEPGGVSATSKWGSGREILRIQRYHQRERAWADIGYHYIVDRAGRVWQGRPVSYQGAHAKGDANRGNIGIVVLGNYSYKKQTLGRKQRDSLKLLVLKLGQYFSIPSARLYTHGEILPGHTTCPGPHLTAYTRALRTELKRHQAAGRRTQELTSATTASKKGK
;
A
#
# COMPACT_ATOMS: atom_id res chain seq x y z
N MET A 1 7.29 45.75 13.90
CA MET A 1 7.24 44.58 14.79
C MET A 1 6.34 43.50 14.18
N THR A 2 6.85 42.26 14.13
CA THR A 2 6.17 40.95 13.96
C THR A 2 5.33 40.73 12.68
N SER A 3 5.91 40.22 11.58
CA SER A 3 6.22 38.80 11.25
C SER A 3 5.01 37.94 10.82
N ARG A 4 4.78 37.85 9.50
CA ARG A 4 4.05 36.74 8.85
C ARG A 4 5.02 35.59 8.59
N ILE A 5 4.82 34.45 9.25
CA ILE A 5 5.53 33.21 8.95
C ILE A 5 4.66 32.37 8.01
N SER A 6 4.93 32.46 6.72
CA SER A 6 4.60 31.43 5.73
C SER A 6 5.79 30.46 5.66
N SER A 7 5.62 29.20 6.06
CA SER A 7 6.68 28.19 5.90
C SER A 7 6.33 27.19 4.78
N PRO A 8 7.17 27.09 3.73
CA PRO A 8 7.06 26.06 2.69
C PRO A 8 8.05 24.93 2.98
N THR A 9 7.75 24.04 3.93
CA THR A 9 8.65 22.92 4.28
C THR A 9 7.88 21.61 4.44
N SER A 10 7.40 21.04 3.32
CA SER A 10 6.93 19.64 3.32
C SER A 10 7.20 18.87 2.01
N ARG A 11 7.85 19.49 1.02
CA ARG A 11 8.19 18.82 -0.25
C ARG A 11 9.66 18.39 -0.37
N PHE A 12 10.52 18.76 0.57
CA PHE A 12 11.97 18.62 0.38
C PHE A 12 12.58 17.30 0.91
N VAL A 13 12.01 16.67 1.93
CA VAL A 13 12.74 15.58 2.64
C VAL A 13 12.60 14.20 1.95
N CYS A 14 11.55 13.97 1.14
CA CYS A 14 11.45 12.76 0.30
C CYS A 14 12.21 12.92 -1.03
N ALA A 15 12.39 14.16 -1.48
CA ALA A 15 13.06 14.49 -2.75
C ALA A 15 14.58 14.33 -2.67
N VAL A 16 15.21 14.50 -1.51
CA VAL A 16 16.68 14.42 -1.38
C VAL A 16 17.23 13.00 -1.61
N LEU A 17 16.51 11.95 -1.23
CA LEU A 17 16.93 10.58 -1.56
C LEU A 17 16.68 10.21 -3.02
N LEU A 18 15.74 10.86 -3.73
CA LEU A 18 15.49 10.57 -5.15
C LEU A 18 16.30 11.49 -6.07
N ALA A 19 16.63 12.72 -5.64
CA ALA A 19 17.50 13.65 -6.33
C ALA A 19 18.98 13.20 -6.30
N VAL A 20 19.46 12.66 -5.17
CA VAL A 20 20.81 12.06 -5.12
C VAL A 20 20.90 10.78 -5.96
N LEU A 21 19.78 10.11 -6.21
CA LEU A 21 19.72 8.93 -7.09
C LEU A 21 19.41 9.26 -8.57
N ALA A 22 19.01 10.50 -8.87
CA ALA A 22 18.80 11.01 -10.23
C ALA A 22 20.01 11.79 -10.76
N SER A 23 20.84 12.37 -9.89
CA SER A 23 22.00 13.19 -10.26
C SER A 23 23.28 12.37 -10.34
N GLY A 24 23.34 11.44 -11.29
CA GLY A 24 24.55 10.72 -11.64
C GLY A 24 25.42 11.45 -12.66
N CYS A 25 25.64 12.77 -12.55
CA CYS A 25 26.62 13.56 -13.33
C CYS A 25 26.80 14.96 -12.71
N THR A 26 27.97 15.27 -12.16
CA THR A 26 28.89 16.39 -12.50
C THR A 26 29.83 16.66 -11.33
N GLY A 27 31.08 16.20 -11.46
CA GLY A 27 32.21 16.74 -10.69
C GLY A 27 32.61 18.14 -11.20
N PRO A 28 33.46 18.88 -10.46
CA PRO A 28 33.70 20.29 -10.74
C PRO A 28 34.74 20.42 -11.86
N SER A 29 34.27 20.60 -13.09
CA SER A 29 35.08 21.12 -14.18
C SER A 29 34.26 22.14 -14.96
N LYS A 30 34.87 23.30 -15.22
CA LYS A 30 34.33 24.54 -15.85
C LYS A 30 33.30 24.29 -16.97
N PRO A 31 32.34 25.23 -17.17
CA PRO A 31 31.13 24.97 -17.93
C PRO A 31 31.43 24.89 -19.43
N ARG A 32 31.36 23.69 -20.00
CA ARG A 32 31.12 23.51 -21.44
C ARG A 32 29.63 23.20 -21.64
N LYS A 33 28.94 24.09 -22.37
CA LYS A 33 27.58 23.86 -22.87
C LYS A 33 27.58 22.57 -23.70
N ALA A 34 26.92 21.53 -23.21
CA ALA A 34 26.62 20.31 -23.96
C ALA A 34 25.11 20.02 -23.85
N ALA A 35 24.51 19.71 -25.00
CA ALA A 35 23.08 19.74 -25.30
C ALA A 35 22.18 18.96 -24.34
N GLY A 36 21.01 19.52 -24.06
CA GLY A 36 19.98 18.93 -23.20
C GLY A 36 19.40 17.63 -23.74
N ARG A 37 19.66 16.52 -23.05
CA ARG A 37 18.85 15.30 -23.16
C ARG A 37 17.54 15.53 -22.39
N THR A 38 16.44 15.70 -23.09
CA THR A 38 15.10 15.69 -22.49
C THR A 38 14.84 14.30 -21.91
N SER A 39 14.71 14.19 -20.59
CA SER A 39 14.35 12.92 -19.94
C SER A 39 12.91 12.54 -20.31
N VAL A 40 12.71 11.38 -20.93
CA VAL A 40 11.36 10.91 -21.29
C VAL A 40 10.61 10.50 -20.03
N ALA A 41 9.40 11.03 -19.84
CA ALA A 41 8.56 10.71 -18.69
C ALA A 41 8.23 9.21 -18.60
N GLY A 42 8.19 8.67 -17.38
CA GLY A 42 7.90 7.27 -17.10
C GLY A 42 6.55 6.82 -17.64
N SER A 43 5.54 7.70 -17.62
CA SER A 43 4.21 7.46 -18.19
C SER A 43 4.25 7.23 -19.72
N THR A 44 5.10 7.96 -20.42
CA THR A 44 5.30 7.82 -21.87
C THR A 44 5.98 6.49 -22.19
N LEU A 45 7.06 6.15 -21.48
CA LEU A 45 7.78 4.88 -21.62
C LEU A 45 6.88 3.68 -21.30
N GLU A 46 6.06 3.79 -20.26
CA GLU A 46 5.08 2.76 -19.92
C GLU A 46 4.02 2.60 -21.02
N GLY A 47 3.54 3.70 -21.60
CA GLY A 47 2.65 3.67 -22.75
C GLY A 47 3.26 2.91 -23.94
N PHE A 48 4.55 3.15 -24.22
CA PHE A 48 5.28 2.39 -25.25
C PHE A 48 5.48 0.92 -24.89
N ALA A 49 5.70 0.60 -23.62
CA ALA A 49 5.83 -0.77 -23.15
C ALA A 49 4.53 -1.56 -23.39
N ARG A 50 3.37 -0.97 -23.05
CA ARG A 50 2.05 -1.60 -23.24
C ARG A 50 1.74 -1.93 -24.70
N ARG A 51 2.19 -1.09 -25.64
CA ARG A 51 2.00 -1.28 -27.09
C ARG A 51 3.05 -2.16 -27.75
N SER A 52 4.09 -2.56 -27.02
CA SER A 52 5.21 -3.33 -27.59
C SER A 52 4.79 -4.78 -27.87
N ARG A 53 4.92 -5.18 -29.15
CA ARG A 53 4.66 -6.57 -29.60
C ARG A 53 5.79 -7.54 -29.23
N SER A 54 7.05 -7.08 -29.27
CA SER A 54 8.20 -7.88 -28.82
C SER A 54 8.27 -7.91 -27.29
N THR A 55 8.31 -9.12 -26.73
CA THR A 55 8.44 -9.38 -25.28
C THR A 55 9.71 -8.77 -24.70
N VAL A 56 10.84 -8.92 -25.37
CA VAL A 56 12.13 -8.36 -24.91
C VAL A 56 12.07 -6.83 -24.89
N ASN A 57 11.54 -6.21 -25.95
CA ASN A 57 11.39 -4.76 -26.00
C ASN A 57 10.36 -4.24 -24.98
N LYS A 58 9.30 -5.02 -24.71
CA LYS A 58 8.32 -4.72 -23.67
C LYS A 58 8.98 -4.68 -22.29
N VAL A 59 9.77 -5.70 -21.96
CA VAL A 59 10.52 -5.79 -20.69
C VAL A 59 11.46 -4.59 -20.56
N ARG A 60 12.31 -4.31 -21.55
CA ARG A 60 13.25 -3.18 -21.53
C ARG A 60 12.56 -1.84 -21.34
N LYS A 61 11.43 -1.61 -22.00
CA LYS A 61 10.64 -0.38 -21.84
C LYS A 61 10.02 -0.26 -20.46
N TYR A 62 9.56 -1.36 -19.86
CA TYR A 62 9.07 -1.34 -18.47
C TYR A 62 10.19 -1.09 -17.45
N LEU A 63 11.40 -1.62 -17.68
CA LEU A 63 12.57 -1.30 -16.86
C LEU A 63 12.91 0.19 -16.95
N ALA A 64 12.99 0.73 -18.17
CA ALA A 64 13.23 2.15 -18.40
C ALA A 64 12.13 3.04 -17.78
N ALA A 65 10.86 2.64 -17.90
CA ALA A 65 9.75 3.34 -17.25
C ALA A 65 9.87 3.31 -15.73
N SER A 66 10.31 2.18 -15.16
CA SER A 66 10.54 2.06 -13.72
C SER A 66 11.66 2.98 -13.24
N GLU A 67 12.77 3.06 -13.98
CA GLU A 67 13.87 3.99 -13.69
C GLU A 67 13.42 5.46 -13.77
N ALA A 68 12.70 5.83 -14.84
CA ALA A 68 12.16 7.18 -14.98
C ALA A 68 11.21 7.53 -13.82
N TYR A 69 10.32 6.62 -13.43
CA TYR A 69 9.44 6.82 -12.28
C TYR A 69 10.19 6.94 -10.95
N LEU A 70 11.35 6.29 -10.79
CA LEU A 70 12.21 6.56 -9.64
C LEU A 70 12.79 7.98 -9.72
N GLY A 71 13.32 8.42 -10.88
CA GLY A 71 13.80 9.79 -11.05
C GLY A 71 12.73 10.86 -10.78
N GLU A 72 11.47 10.57 -11.10
CA GLU A 72 10.30 11.43 -10.85
C GLU A 72 9.78 11.38 -9.41
N GLY A 73 10.34 10.54 -8.54
CA GLY A 73 9.84 10.35 -7.18
C GLY A 73 8.46 9.67 -7.10
N SER A 74 8.15 8.80 -8.07
CA SER A 74 6.92 8.02 -8.17
C SER A 74 7.15 6.51 -7.94
N PRO A 75 7.59 6.09 -6.73
CA PRO A 75 8.04 4.73 -6.46
C PRO A 75 6.93 3.67 -6.61
N VAL A 76 5.66 4.02 -6.40
CA VAL A 76 4.53 3.09 -6.63
C VAL A 76 4.41 2.73 -8.12
N SER A 77 4.60 3.70 -9.01
CA SER A 77 4.60 3.48 -10.46
C SER A 77 5.85 2.72 -10.90
N ALA A 78 7.00 3.00 -10.29
CA ALA A 78 8.23 2.24 -10.51
C ALA A 78 8.06 0.76 -10.14
N ILE A 79 7.61 0.46 -8.91
CA ILE A 79 7.35 -0.91 -8.43
C ILE A 79 6.46 -1.67 -9.41
N ARG A 80 5.40 -1.02 -9.88
CA ARG A 80 4.46 -1.61 -10.83
C ARG A 80 5.14 -1.95 -12.16
N CYS A 81 5.88 -1.02 -12.75
CA CYS A 81 6.58 -1.24 -14.01
C CYS A 81 7.66 -2.33 -13.88
N ALA A 82 8.45 -2.33 -12.81
CA ALA A 82 9.44 -3.36 -12.56
C ALA A 82 8.80 -4.75 -12.39
N HIS A 83 7.64 -4.86 -11.74
CA HIS A 83 6.91 -6.13 -11.69
C HIS A 83 6.39 -6.60 -13.05
N GLU A 84 5.93 -5.70 -13.92
CA GLU A 84 5.53 -6.06 -15.29
C GLU A 84 6.73 -6.57 -16.09
N ALA A 85 7.88 -5.89 -16.02
CA ALA A 85 9.13 -6.35 -16.63
C ALA A 85 9.52 -7.74 -16.11
N ARG A 86 9.52 -7.92 -14.79
CA ARG A 86 9.89 -9.17 -14.12
C ARG A 86 9.03 -10.36 -14.52
N ARG A 87 7.71 -10.14 -14.69
CA ARG A 87 6.75 -11.18 -15.09
C ARG A 87 6.86 -11.54 -16.56
N ALA A 88 7.19 -10.58 -17.40
CA ALA A 88 7.26 -10.78 -18.85
C ALA A 88 8.59 -11.40 -19.33
N THR A 89 9.61 -11.49 -18.47
CA THR A 89 10.95 -11.97 -18.87
C THR A 89 11.27 -13.38 -18.39
N SER A 90 11.87 -14.19 -19.28
CA SER A 90 12.59 -15.42 -18.94
C SER A 90 14.09 -15.21 -18.70
N SER A 91 14.65 -14.09 -19.19
CA SER A 91 16.07 -13.74 -19.02
C SER A 91 16.39 -13.48 -17.54
N THR A 92 17.40 -14.18 -17.03
CA THR A 92 17.95 -14.01 -15.67
C THR A 92 18.47 -12.60 -15.46
N GLN A 93 19.21 -12.05 -16.43
CA GLN A 93 19.76 -10.70 -16.35
C GLN A 93 18.67 -9.62 -16.29
N LEU A 94 17.67 -9.68 -17.19
CA LEU A 94 16.57 -8.71 -17.17
C LEU A 94 15.69 -8.84 -15.92
N ARG A 95 15.58 -10.06 -15.37
CA ARG A 95 14.90 -10.31 -14.10
C ARG A 95 15.66 -9.70 -12.93
N ALA A 96 16.99 -9.83 -12.91
CA ALA A 96 17.86 -9.21 -11.92
C ALA A 96 17.81 -7.68 -11.98
N GLN A 97 17.75 -7.08 -13.18
CA GLN A 97 17.51 -5.64 -13.33
C GLN A 97 16.14 -5.22 -12.77
N ALA A 98 15.09 -6.01 -13.01
CA ALA A 98 13.77 -5.73 -12.41
C ALA A 98 13.82 -5.82 -10.87
N ASP A 99 14.49 -6.84 -10.33
CA ASP A 99 14.68 -7.02 -8.89
C ASP A 99 15.50 -5.86 -8.29
N TYR A 100 16.54 -5.38 -8.96
CA TYR A 100 17.32 -4.20 -8.55
C TYR A 100 16.43 -2.96 -8.39
N LEU A 101 15.61 -2.66 -9.41
CA LEU A 101 14.71 -1.50 -9.39
C LEU A 101 13.61 -1.64 -8.32
N LEU A 102 13.09 -2.85 -8.10
CA LEU A 102 12.17 -3.14 -6.99
C LEU A 102 12.84 -2.89 -5.64
N GLY A 103 14.09 -3.32 -5.49
CA GLY A 103 14.91 -3.08 -4.31
C GLY A 103 15.03 -1.60 -3.97
N LYS A 104 15.43 -0.78 -4.95
CA LYS A 104 15.52 0.69 -4.81
C LYS A 104 14.18 1.31 -4.45
N ALA A 105 13.12 0.94 -5.16
CA ALA A 105 11.81 1.54 -4.98
C ALA A 105 11.24 1.24 -3.59
N HIS A 106 11.37 0.00 -3.12
CA HIS A 106 10.96 -0.41 -1.77
C HIS A 106 11.81 0.25 -0.68
N LEU A 107 13.11 0.44 -0.92
CA LEU A 107 14.00 1.14 0.02
C LEU A 107 13.56 2.60 0.18
N GLY A 108 13.26 3.29 -0.93
CA GLY A 108 12.71 4.65 -0.91
C GLY A 108 11.33 4.75 -0.25
N GLN A 109 10.58 3.65 -0.18
CA GLN A 109 9.33 3.55 0.56
C GLN A 109 9.50 3.06 2.01
N LEU A 110 10.72 2.87 2.50
CA LEU A 110 11.00 2.30 3.83
C LEU A 110 10.40 0.89 4.05
N GLU A 111 10.17 0.14 2.97
CA GLU A 111 9.73 -1.26 3.02
C GLU A 111 10.97 -2.18 3.09
N LEU A 112 11.72 -2.07 4.19
CA LEU A 112 13.09 -2.61 4.31
C LEU A 112 13.19 -4.12 4.08
N ALA A 113 12.22 -4.90 4.56
CA ALA A 113 12.20 -6.35 4.33
C ALA A 113 12.06 -6.71 2.84
N LEU A 114 11.32 -5.89 2.07
CA LEU A 114 11.16 -6.08 0.64
C LEU A 114 12.37 -5.59 -0.14
N ALA A 115 12.87 -4.41 0.22
CA ALA A 115 14.09 -3.86 -0.35
C ALA A 115 15.24 -4.87 -0.27
N ARG A 116 15.53 -5.37 0.94
CA ARG A 116 16.55 -6.40 1.18
C ARG A 116 16.38 -7.59 0.23
N ARG A 117 15.19 -8.19 0.22
CA ARG A 117 14.93 -9.41 -0.54
C ARG A 117 15.13 -9.24 -2.04
N TYR A 118 14.73 -8.11 -2.59
CA TYR A 118 14.90 -7.84 -4.01
C TYR A 118 16.35 -7.52 -4.36
N LEU A 119 17.04 -6.76 -3.51
CA LEU A 119 18.46 -6.45 -3.69
C LEU A 119 19.34 -7.71 -3.56
N GLU A 120 19.02 -8.64 -2.65
CA GLU A 120 19.70 -9.94 -2.56
C GLU A 120 19.55 -10.75 -3.86
N LYS A 121 18.35 -10.78 -4.44
CA LYS A 121 18.07 -11.53 -5.68
C LYS A 121 18.71 -10.92 -6.92
N SER A 122 18.96 -9.62 -6.94
CA SER A 122 19.49 -8.95 -8.12
C SER A 122 20.99 -9.16 -8.29
N ILE A 123 21.76 -9.23 -7.20
CA ILE A 123 23.24 -9.14 -7.24
C ILE A 123 23.88 -10.11 -8.25
N ASP A 124 23.51 -11.39 -8.24
CA ASP A 124 24.21 -12.40 -9.03
C ASP A 124 23.85 -12.35 -10.53
N GLY A 125 22.73 -11.72 -10.88
CA GLY A 125 22.29 -11.58 -12.28
C GLY A 125 22.60 -10.23 -12.93
N LEU A 126 23.15 -9.27 -12.17
CA LEU A 126 23.48 -7.93 -12.68
C LEU A 126 24.88 -7.88 -13.29
N LYS A 127 25.08 -6.93 -14.22
CA LYS A 127 26.41 -6.58 -14.74
C LYS A 127 27.19 -5.76 -13.71
N ALA A 128 28.51 -5.77 -13.82
CA ALA A 128 29.41 -5.26 -12.77
C ALA A 128 29.06 -3.86 -12.22
N PRO A 129 28.77 -2.81 -13.03
CA PRO A 129 28.42 -1.49 -12.46
C PRO A 129 27.13 -1.51 -11.65
N GLU A 130 26.06 -2.11 -12.18
CA GLU A 130 24.76 -2.23 -11.52
C GLU A 130 24.85 -3.12 -10.28
N GLN A 131 25.69 -4.16 -10.33
CA GLN A 131 25.93 -5.07 -9.22
C GLN A 131 26.55 -4.33 -8.02
N GLN A 132 27.52 -3.44 -8.25
CA GLN A 132 28.12 -2.62 -7.19
C GLN A 132 27.08 -1.67 -6.56
N GLU A 133 26.24 -1.03 -7.37
CA GLU A 133 25.15 -0.18 -6.86
C GLU A 133 24.14 -0.99 -6.03
N SER A 134 23.75 -2.18 -6.52
CA SER A 134 22.82 -3.08 -5.82
C SER A 134 23.37 -3.51 -4.45
N LEU A 135 24.68 -3.82 -4.37
CA LEU A 135 25.36 -4.10 -3.10
C LEU A 135 25.32 -2.88 -2.17
N ALA A 136 25.60 -1.69 -2.67
CA ALA A 136 25.57 -0.46 -1.88
C ALA A 136 24.18 -0.21 -1.26
N TYR A 137 23.10 -0.36 -2.04
CA TYR A 137 21.74 -0.25 -1.51
C TYR A 137 21.41 -1.35 -0.50
N LEU A 138 21.90 -2.58 -0.71
CA LEU A 138 21.69 -3.67 0.24
C LEU A 138 22.37 -3.37 1.57
N ILE A 139 23.59 -2.84 1.55
CA ILE A 139 24.32 -2.41 2.75
C ILE A 139 23.53 -1.34 3.50
N VAL A 140 23.03 -0.32 2.82
CA VAL A 140 22.17 0.72 3.43
C VAL A 140 20.93 0.08 4.06
N CYS A 141 20.26 -0.82 3.35
CA CYS A 141 19.08 -1.52 3.84
C CYS A 141 19.38 -2.35 5.11
N LEU A 142 20.48 -3.10 5.14
CA LEU A 142 20.92 -3.90 6.28
C LEU A 142 21.29 -3.03 7.48
N ARG A 143 21.96 -1.89 7.27
CA ARG A 143 22.23 -0.90 8.32
C ARG A 143 20.94 -0.35 8.92
N MET A 144 19.93 -0.04 8.10
CA MET A 144 18.62 0.40 8.57
C MET A 144 17.86 -0.67 9.35
N LEU A 145 18.06 -1.94 9.00
CA LEU A 145 17.54 -3.11 9.73
C LEU A 145 18.35 -3.46 10.98
N LYS A 146 19.39 -2.69 11.33
CA LYS A 146 20.33 -2.96 12.44
C LYS A 146 21.08 -4.30 12.32
N LYS A 147 21.26 -4.80 11.10
CA LYS A 147 22.00 -6.04 10.79
C LYS A 147 23.44 -5.71 10.42
N THR A 148 24.23 -5.30 11.41
CA THR A 148 25.57 -4.73 11.22
C THR A 148 26.58 -5.74 10.70
N SER A 149 26.57 -6.98 11.19
CA SER A 149 27.45 -8.07 10.72
C SER A 149 27.20 -8.42 9.25
N GLU A 150 25.93 -8.57 8.86
CA GLU A 150 25.55 -8.81 7.47
C GLU A 150 25.94 -7.62 6.56
N ALA A 151 25.76 -6.38 7.04
CA ALA A 151 26.17 -5.20 6.29
C ALA A 151 27.70 -5.15 6.08
N ALA A 152 28.49 -5.53 7.08
CA ALA A 152 29.95 -5.62 6.96
C ALA A 152 30.38 -6.70 5.95
N SER A 153 29.72 -7.86 5.97
CA SER A 153 29.93 -8.91 4.96
C SER A 153 29.63 -8.42 3.55
N MET A 154 28.54 -7.66 3.36
CA MET A 154 28.23 -7.09 2.04
C MET A 154 29.20 -5.98 1.62
N MET A 155 29.71 -5.18 2.55
CA MET A 155 30.76 -4.17 2.29
C MET A 155 32.03 -4.82 1.72
N ALA A 156 32.45 -5.98 2.25
CA ALA A 156 33.62 -6.71 1.76
C ALA A 156 33.47 -7.22 0.32
N ARG A 157 32.24 -7.28 -0.22
CA ARG A 157 31.95 -7.68 -1.61
C ARG A 157 32.04 -6.52 -2.60
N LEU A 158 32.14 -5.28 -2.14
CA LEU A 158 32.31 -4.12 -3.02
C LEU A 158 33.73 -4.15 -3.62
N LYS A 159 33.82 -4.15 -4.95
CA LYS A 159 35.08 -4.05 -5.70
C LYS A 159 35.55 -2.60 -5.84
N THR A 160 34.61 -1.66 -5.87
CA THR A 160 34.90 -0.23 -6.07
C THR A 160 34.27 0.63 -4.97
N PRO A 161 34.62 0.41 -3.68
CA PRO A 161 34.02 1.16 -2.58
C PRO A 161 34.28 2.67 -2.66
N GLY A 162 35.38 3.11 -3.29
CA GLY A 162 35.71 4.52 -3.49
C GLY A 162 35.01 5.20 -4.68
N ASP A 163 34.23 4.46 -5.47
CA ASP A 163 33.49 5.04 -6.60
C ASP A 163 32.52 6.14 -6.08
N PRO A 164 32.53 7.36 -6.66
CA PRO A 164 31.66 8.45 -6.21
C PRO A 164 30.17 8.09 -6.17
N ARG A 165 29.69 7.25 -7.08
CA ARG A 165 28.28 6.80 -7.11
C ARG A 165 27.99 5.87 -5.93
N ILE A 166 28.91 4.96 -5.62
CA ILE A 166 28.79 4.04 -4.49
C ILE A 166 28.85 4.81 -3.18
N GLN A 167 29.79 5.74 -3.04
CA GLN A 167 29.89 6.62 -1.88
C GLN A 167 28.62 7.48 -1.70
N ALA A 168 28.06 8.02 -2.79
CA ALA A 168 26.81 8.77 -2.73
C ALA A 168 25.65 7.92 -2.18
N ILE A 169 25.55 6.64 -2.56
CA ILE A 169 24.54 5.72 -2.02
C ILE A 169 24.81 5.42 -0.54
N LEU A 170 26.04 5.06 -0.18
CA LEU A 170 26.40 4.63 1.18
C LEU A 170 26.26 5.76 2.21
N ASN A 171 26.53 7.00 1.79
CA ASN A 171 26.49 8.20 2.62
C ASN A 171 25.17 8.95 2.50
N ALA A 172 24.21 8.44 1.71
CA ALA A 172 22.91 9.07 1.55
C ALA A 172 22.25 9.28 2.92
N PRO A 173 21.73 10.48 3.21
CA PRO A 173 21.11 10.76 4.50
C PRO A 173 19.94 9.80 4.72
N ARG A 174 19.91 9.18 5.91
CA ARG A 174 18.83 8.26 6.26
C ARG A 174 17.49 9.00 6.12
N PRO A 175 16.49 8.42 5.42
CA PRO A 175 15.17 9.02 5.38
C PRO A 175 14.61 9.02 6.81
N ARG A 176 14.62 10.19 7.47
CA ARG A 176 13.85 10.37 8.69
C ARG A 176 12.39 10.39 8.26
N MET A 177 11.60 9.41 8.71
CA MET A 177 10.17 9.68 8.82
C MET A 177 10.08 10.95 9.68
N ALA A 178 9.47 12.01 9.16
CA ALA A 178 9.08 13.10 10.04
C ALA A 178 8.24 12.44 11.15
N GLU A 179 8.79 12.40 12.37
CA GLU A 179 8.05 11.99 13.55
C GLU A 179 6.92 13.00 13.71
N ARG A 180 5.80 12.74 13.05
CA ARG A 180 4.55 13.38 13.39
C ARG A 180 4.19 12.80 14.74
N LYS A 181 4.36 13.61 15.80
CA LYS A 181 3.77 13.36 17.11
C LYS A 181 2.35 12.82 16.87
N PRO A 182 2.00 11.63 17.39
CA PRO A 182 0.64 11.12 17.24
C PRO A 182 -0.31 12.19 17.79
N PRO A 183 -1.46 12.46 17.13
CA PRO A 183 -2.47 13.32 17.71
C PRO A 183 -2.78 12.79 19.11
N LYS A 184 -2.78 13.68 20.12
CA LYS A 184 -3.10 13.33 21.51
C LYS A 184 -4.32 12.42 21.50
N VAL A 185 -4.14 11.18 21.94
CA VAL A 185 -5.24 10.27 22.19
C VAL A 185 -6.10 10.96 23.26
N PRO A 186 -7.41 11.15 23.05
CA PRO A 186 -8.28 11.64 24.11
C PRO A 186 -8.14 10.71 25.32
N SER A 187 -7.84 11.29 26.47
CA SER A 187 -7.78 10.58 27.74
C SER A 187 -9.07 9.77 27.94
N ILE A 188 -8.92 8.47 28.19
CA ILE A 188 -10.02 7.56 28.54
C ILE A 188 -10.30 7.73 30.03
N ALA A 189 -10.76 8.92 30.43
CA ALA A 189 -11.16 9.20 31.82
C ALA A 189 -12.68 9.36 31.98
N GLY A 190 -13.48 9.01 30.97
CA GLY A 190 -14.93 9.25 31.01
C GLY A 190 -15.78 8.15 30.38
N ILE A 191 -15.28 6.91 30.31
CA ILE A 191 -16.09 5.78 29.82
C ILE A 191 -16.29 4.84 31.00
N GLY A 192 -17.49 4.87 31.59
CA GLY A 192 -17.93 3.92 32.61
C GLY A 192 -17.72 2.47 32.16
N ARG A 193 -17.72 1.54 33.14
CA ARG A 193 -17.39 0.12 32.95
C ARG A 193 -18.01 -0.44 31.67
N LEU A 194 -17.15 -0.89 30.76
CA LEU A 194 -17.57 -1.62 29.57
C LEU A 194 -18.05 -3.02 29.98
N PRO A 195 -19.11 -3.55 29.34
CA PRO A 195 -19.57 -4.92 29.59
C PRO A 195 -18.47 -5.93 29.25
N PRO A 196 -18.47 -7.12 29.90
CA PRO A 196 -17.39 -8.08 29.76
C PRO A 196 -17.32 -8.65 28.34
N ARG A 197 -16.08 -8.97 27.97
CA ARG A 197 -15.69 -9.59 26.70
C ARG A 197 -16.40 -10.93 26.50
N PRO A 198 -17.06 -11.20 25.35
CA PRO A 198 -17.40 -12.56 24.98
C PRO A 198 -16.13 -13.32 24.57
N SER A 199 -16.01 -14.53 25.10
CA SER A 199 -14.89 -15.46 24.93
C SER A 199 -14.72 -15.93 23.48
N THR A 200 -13.49 -16.33 23.19
CA THR A 200 -12.97 -16.82 21.90
C THR A 200 -13.62 -18.12 21.44
N GLY A 201 -14.07 -18.18 20.17
CA GLY A 201 -14.35 -19.45 19.49
C GLY A 201 -15.10 -19.27 18.16
N GLY A 202 -14.51 -19.75 17.06
CA GLY A 202 -15.20 -20.04 15.80
C GLY A 202 -15.61 -18.83 14.95
N GLY A 203 -15.35 -18.89 13.64
CA GLY A 203 -15.88 -17.90 12.71
C GLY A 203 -17.41 -17.87 12.77
N ARG A 204 -18.00 -16.77 13.21
CA ARG A 204 -19.44 -16.52 13.04
C ARG A 204 -19.66 -15.34 12.11
N GLN A 205 -20.56 -15.57 11.13
CA GLN A 205 -20.91 -14.70 10.03
C GLN A 205 -21.37 -13.31 10.50
N LEU A 206 -21.13 -12.28 9.67
CA LEU A 206 -21.83 -11.01 9.78
C LEU A 206 -23.34 -11.27 9.57
N PRO A 207 -24.23 -10.99 10.54
CA PRO A 207 -25.64 -11.32 10.41
C PRO A 207 -26.27 -10.67 9.16
N HIS A 208 -26.90 -11.48 8.31
CA HIS A 208 -27.58 -11.07 7.06
C HIS A 208 -26.67 -10.50 5.96
N LEU A 209 -25.37 -10.79 5.98
CA LEU A 209 -24.46 -10.57 4.85
C LEU A 209 -23.66 -11.85 4.57
N GLN A 210 -23.92 -12.48 3.44
CA GLN A 210 -23.15 -13.67 3.03
C GLN A 210 -21.71 -13.26 2.70
N VAL A 211 -20.78 -13.66 3.55
CA VAL A 211 -19.33 -13.55 3.29
C VAL A 211 -18.83 -14.90 2.81
N LEU A 212 -18.40 -14.96 1.55
CA LEU A 212 -17.85 -16.15 0.95
C LEU A 212 -16.52 -16.51 1.62
N PRO A 213 -16.35 -17.76 2.10
CA PRO A 213 -15.19 -18.14 2.89
C PRO A 213 -13.93 -18.19 2.03
N ARG A 214 -12.78 -18.25 2.71
CA ARG A 214 -11.46 -18.42 2.08
C ARG A 214 -11.37 -19.65 1.17
N SER A 215 -12.06 -20.74 1.52
CA SER A 215 -12.13 -21.94 0.68
C SER A 215 -12.77 -21.68 -0.68
N GLY A 216 -13.70 -20.72 -0.77
CA GLY A 216 -14.42 -20.39 -2.00
C GLY A 216 -13.55 -19.77 -3.11
N TRP A 217 -12.32 -19.33 -2.81
CA TRP A 217 -11.34 -18.83 -3.77
C TRP A 217 -10.00 -19.59 -3.70
N SER A 218 -10.01 -20.79 -3.10
CA SER A 218 -8.83 -21.64 -2.93
C SER A 218 -7.65 -20.90 -2.26
N ALA A 219 -7.93 -20.14 -1.20
CA ALA A 219 -6.94 -19.37 -0.47
C ALA A 219 -5.79 -20.26 0.01
N LYS A 220 -4.56 -19.79 -0.20
CA LYS A 220 -3.38 -20.38 0.45
C LYS A 220 -3.39 -20.09 1.94
N SER A 221 -2.71 -20.94 2.71
CA SER A 221 -2.59 -20.78 4.16
C SER A 221 -1.91 -19.46 4.53
N THR A 222 -2.35 -18.86 5.62
CA THR A 222 -1.68 -17.70 6.22
C THR A 222 -0.32 -18.14 6.78
N ILE A 223 0.76 -17.47 6.39
CA ILE A 223 2.12 -17.77 6.86
C ILE A 223 2.29 -17.19 8.26
N LYS A 224 2.09 -18.02 9.29
CA LYS A 224 1.99 -17.61 10.70
C LYS A 224 3.21 -16.83 11.20
N SER A 225 4.42 -17.21 10.79
CA SER A 225 5.67 -16.54 11.17
C SER A 225 5.78 -15.09 10.71
N ARG A 226 4.90 -14.63 9.81
CA ARG A 226 4.87 -13.25 9.27
C ARG A 226 3.63 -12.48 9.72
N THR A 227 2.88 -13.01 10.68
CA THR A 227 1.66 -12.38 11.19
C THR A 227 1.94 -11.53 12.42
N THR A 228 1.07 -10.54 12.63
CA THR A 228 1.01 -9.78 13.87
C THR A 228 -0.42 -9.87 14.39
N PRO A 229 -0.66 -10.20 15.68
CA PRO A 229 -2.01 -10.22 16.23
C PRO A 229 -2.73 -8.88 16.09
N MET A 230 -4.02 -8.94 15.77
CA MET A 230 -4.88 -7.74 15.66
C MET A 230 -5.14 -7.16 17.06
N SER A 231 -4.92 -5.86 17.21
CA SER A 231 -5.34 -5.12 18.41
C SER A 231 -6.86 -4.89 18.40
N LYS A 232 -7.41 -4.23 19.43
CA LYS A 232 -8.81 -3.76 19.40
C LYS A 232 -9.08 -3.02 18.07
N ILE A 233 -10.12 -3.47 17.35
CA ILE A 233 -10.53 -2.89 16.07
C ILE A 233 -11.30 -1.61 16.35
N PHE A 234 -10.95 -0.53 15.65
CA PHE A 234 -11.57 0.79 15.85
C PHE A 234 -11.74 1.61 14.56
N ARG A 235 -11.29 1.10 13.41
CA ARG A 235 -11.40 1.80 12.12
C ARG A 235 -11.47 0.82 10.95
N MET A 236 -11.92 1.34 9.81
CA MET A 236 -11.93 0.64 8.52
C MET A 236 -11.24 1.49 7.47
N THR A 237 -10.61 0.86 6.48
CA THR A 237 -9.99 1.55 5.33
C THR A 237 -10.41 0.89 4.02
N ILE A 238 -10.91 1.71 3.09
CA ILE A 238 -11.33 1.29 1.75
C ILE A 238 -10.16 1.41 0.77
N HIS A 239 -9.97 0.34 0.00
CA HIS A 239 -8.97 0.19 -1.05
C HIS A 239 -9.61 -0.20 -2.37
N HIS A 240 -8.89 0.04 -3.46
CA HIS A 240 -9.09 -0.66 -4.71
C HIS A 240 -7.97 -1.68 -4.94
N SER A 241 -8.12 -2.63 -5.86
CA SER A 241 -7.03 -3.56 -6.21
C SER A 241 -6.03 -2.94 -7.20
N GLY A 242 -6.50 -2.01 -8.05
CA GLY A 242 -5.63 -1.09 -8.80
C GLY A 242 -5.02 -1.66 -10.08
N GLU A 243 -5.56 -2.75 -10.63
CA GLU A 243 -5.02 -3.39 -11.84
C GLU A 243 -4.95 -2.41 -13.02
N PRO A 244 -3.86 -2.38 -13.81
CA PRO A 244 -3.65 -1.34 -14.83
C PRO A 244 -4.64 -1.32 -16.00
N GLY A 245 -5.44 -2.38 -16.17
CA GLY A 245 -6.57 -2.46 -17.12
C GLY A 245 -7.92 -2.62 -16.43
N GLY A 246 -7.95 -2.49 -15.11
CA GLY A 246 -9.10 -2.81 -14.30
C GLY A 246 -9.34 -4.31 -14.12
N VAL A 247 -10.53 -4.63 -13.62
CA VAL A 247 -10.98 -6.01 -13.37
C VAL A 247 -12.36 -6.17 -14.00
N SER A 248 -12.48 -7.03 -15.01
CA SER A 248 -13.74 -7.33 -15.70
C SER A 248 -14.43 -8.60 -15.18
N ALA A 249 -13.71 -9.45 -14.46
CA ALA A 249 -14.22 -10.75 -14.01
C ALA A 249 -15.41 -10.62 -13.05
N THR A 250 -16.58 -11.08 -13.49
CA THR A 250 -17.84 -11.11 -12.73
C THR A 250 -18.29 -12.52 -12.35
N SER A 251 -17.75 -13.57 -12.98
CA SER A 251 -18.02 -14.96 -12.56
C SER A 251 -17.38 -15.25 -11.20
N LYS A 252 -17.99 -16.14 -10.40
CA LYS A 252 -17.48 -16.50 -9.07
C LYS A 252 -16.04 -17.03 -9.15
N TRP A 253 -15.79 -17.89 -10.13
CA TRP A 253 -14.47 -18.45 -10.39
C TRP A 253 -13.46 -17.41 -10.90
N GLY A 254 -13.88 -16.51 -11.81
CA GLY A 254 -13.04 -15.42 -12.29
C GLY A 254 -12.61 -14.48 -11.17
N SER A 255 -13.54 -14.08 -10.30
CA SER A 255 -13.23 -13.28 -9.11
C SER A 255 -12.33 -14.03 -8.13
N GLY A 256 -12.57 -15.32 -7.89
CA GLY A 256 -11.71 -16.16 -7.05
C GLY A 256 -10.26 -16.23 -7.56
N ARG A 257 -10.06 -16.41 -8.87
CA ARG A 257 -8.72 -16.38 -9.49
C ARG A 257 -8.02 -15.04 -9.31
N GLU A 258 -8.76 -13.94 -9.40
CA GLU A 258 -8.20 -12.61 -9.21
C GLU A 258 -7.76 -12.39 -7.76
N ILE A 259 -8.58 -12.80 -6.78
CA ILE A 259 -8.23 -12.74 -5.36
C ILE A 259 -7.00 -13.62 -5.06
N LEU A 260 -6.95 -14.82 -5.62
CA LEU A 260 -5.81 -15.72 -5.49
C LEU A 260 -4.53 -15.14 -6.12
N ARG A 261 -4.64 -14.46 -7.27
CA ARG A 261 -3.52 -13.74 -7.90
C ARG A 261 -2.98 -12.65 -6.98
N ILE A 262 -3.88 -11.86 -6.36
CA ILE A 262 -3.52 -10.83 -5.38
C ILE A 262 -2.85 -11.47 -4.14
N GLN A 263 -3.39 -12.56 -3.60
CA GLN A 263 -2.78 -13.26 -2.46
C GLN A 263 -1.38 -13.78 -2.80
N ARG A 264 -1.21 -14.45 -3.95
CA ARG A 264 0.09 -14.96 -4.40
C ARG A 264 1.08 -13.82 -4.55
N TYR A 265 0.67 -12.70 -5.13
CA TYR A 265 1.52 -11.52 -5.23
C TYR A 265 1.92 -11.00 -3.83
N HIS A 266 0.97 -10.88 -2.90
CA HIS A 266 1.26 -10.43 -1.54
C HIS A 266 2.20 -11.37 -0.76
N GLN A 267 2.01 -12.69 -0.86
CA GLN A 267 2.86 -13.65 -0.14
C GLN A 267 4.22 -13.83 -0.83
N ARG A 268 4.22 -14.00 -2.15
CA ARG A 268 5.43 -14.36 -2.91
C ARG A 268 6.27 -13.16 -3.28
N GLU A 269 5.66 -12.04 -3.62
CA GLU A 269 6.40 -10.84 -4.05
C GLU A 269 6.52 -9.84 -2.91
N ARG A 270 5.47 -9.66 -2.09
CA ARG A 270 5.52 -8.74 -0.93
C ARG A 270 5.95 -9.36 0.39
N ALA A 271 6.21 -10.67 0.42
CA ALA A 271 6.58 -11.41 1.62
C ALA A 271 5.60 -11.26 2.80
N TRP A 272 4.36 -10.87 2.54
CA TRP A 272 3.34 -10.75 3.58
C TRP A 272 2.84 -12.13 4.01
N ALA A 273 2.23 -12.20 5.21
CA ALA A 273 1.64 -13.45 5.69
C ALA A 273 0.50 -13.98 4.79
N ASP A 274 -0.21 -13.07 4.15
CA ASP A 274 -1.46 -13.34 3.41
C ASP A 274 -1.80 -12.16 2.50
N ILE A 275 -2.93 -12.23 1.80
CA ILE A 275 -3.57 -11.05 1.20
C ILE A 275 -3.63 -9.89 2.21
N GLY A 276 -3.37 -8.65 1.78
CA GLY A 276 -3.25 -7.51 2.70
C GLY A 276 -4.56 -7.07 3.35
N TYR A 277 -5.70 -7.47 2.79
CA TYR A 277 -7.04 -7.01 3.15
C TYR A 277 -7.84 -8.10 3.88
N HIS A 278 -8.77 -7.72 4.75
CA HIS A 278 -9.63 -8.66 5.49
C HIS A 278 -10.88 -9.03 4.73
N TYR A 279 -11.41 -8.11 3.92
CA TYR A 279 -12.58 -8.34 3.08
C TYR A 279 -12.34 -7.85 1.66
N ILE A 280 -12.94 -8.54 0.70
CA ILE A 280 -12.88 -8.21 -0.72
C ILE A 280 -14.30 -8.08 -1.27
N VAL A 281 -14.63 -6.99 -1.94
CA VAL A 281 -15.87 -6.82 -2.70
C VAL A 281 -15.56 -6.98 -4.18
N ASP A 282 -16.02 -8.07 -4.79
CA ASP A 282 -15.75 -8.32 -6.21
C ASP A 282 -16.67 -7.52 -7.14
N ARG A 283 -16.45 -7.64 -8.46
CA ARG A 283 -17.23 -6.90 -9.47
C ARG A 283 -18.71 -7.25 -9.51
N ALA A 284 -19.10 -8.44 -9.07
CA ALA A 284 -20.48 -8.88 -8.98
C ALA A 284 -21.15 -8.50 -7.64
N GLY A 285 -20.42 -7.84 -6.73
CA GLY A 285 -20.89 -7.48 -5.40
C GLY A 285 -20.71 -8.57 -4.35
N ARG A 286 -20.10 -9.72 -4.68
CA ARG A 286 -19.88 -10.76 -3.66
C ARG A 286 -18.81 -10.28 -2.69
N VAL A 287 -19.04 -10.51 -1.40
CA VAL A 287 -18.07 -10.23 -0.34
C VAL A 287 -17.31 -11.50 -0.03
N TRP A 288 -15.99 -11.46 -0.10
CA TRP A 288 -15.10 -12.58 0.18
C TRP A 288 -14.28 -12.32 1.43
N GLN A 289 -14.05 -13.37 2.19
CA GLN A 289 -13.11 -13.37 3.30
C GLN A 289 -11.67 -13.35 2.76
N GLY A 290 -10.91 -12.34 3.18
CA GLY A 290 -9.49 -12.21 2.96
C GLY A 290 -8.70 -12.70 4.17
N ARG A 291 -7.72 -11.91 4.61
CA ARG A 291 -6.91 -12.18 5.80
C ARG A 291 -7.80 -12.34 7.05
N PRO A 292 -7.55 -13.34 7.91
CA PRO A 292 -8.28 -13.48 9.16
C PRO A 292 -8.18 -12.22 10.02
N VAL A 293 -9.31 -11.75 10.56
CA VAL A 293 -9.39 -10.53 11.39
C VAL A 293 -8.65 -10.64 12.73
N SER A 294 -8.27 -11.85 13.14
CA SER A 294 -7.38 -12.09 14.29
C SER A 294 -5.96 -11.58 14.08
N TYR A 295 -5.57 -11.27 12.84
CA TYR A 295 -4.25 -10.74 12.49
C TYR A 295 -4.37 -9.37 11.85
N GLN A 296 -3.40 -8.51 12.11
CA GLN A 296 -3.30 -7.21 11.45
C GLN A 296 -3.22 -7.38 9.93
N GLY A 297 -3.86 -6.45 9.23
CA GLY A 297 -3.73 -6.30 7.79
C GLY A 297 -2.32 -5.90 7.36
N ALA A 298 -2.10 -5.88 6.05
CA ALA A 298 -0.90 -5.29 5.44
C ALA A 298 -1.32 -4.32 4.33
N HIS A 299 -2.38 -3.55 4.57
CA HIS A 299 -3.03 -2.73 3.54
C HIS A 299 -2.71 -1.23 3.65
N ALA A 300 -2.31 -0.74 4.82
CA ALA A 300 -2.16 0.69 5.09
C ALA A 300 -0.80 1.10 5.68
N LYS A 301 0.25 0.26 5.59
CA LYS A 301 1.64 0.46 6.10
C LYS A 301 1.76 0.75 7.61
N GLY A 302 2.74 0.11 8.26
CA GLY A 302 3.09 0.38 9.68
C GLY A 302 1.88 0.43 10.62
N ASP A 303 1.86 1.42 11.51
CA ASP A 303 0.83 1.63 12.53
C ASP A 303 -0.58 1.89 11.97
N ALA A 304 -0.69 2.27 10.70
CA ALA A 304 -1.99 2.44 10.07
C ALA A 304 -2.72 1.09 9.86
N ASN A 305 -2.05 -0.07 10.00
CA ASN A 305 -2.72 -1.38 10.06
C ASN A 305 -3.29 -1.74 11.44
N ARG A 306 -2.83 -1.09 12.53
CA ARG A 306 -3.29 -1.40 13.90
C ARG A 306 -4.77 -1.06 14.05
N GLY A 307 -5.54 -2.03 14.55
CA GLY A 307 -6.99 -1.91 14.78
C GLY A 307 -7.79 -1.54 13.53
N ASN A 308 -7.28 -1.88 12.34
CA ASN A 308 -7.81 -1.39 11.07
C ASN A 308 -8.25 -2.51 10.12
N ILE A 309 -9.56 -2.57 9.87
CA ILE A 309 -10.13 -3.48 8.88
C ILE A 309 -9.95 -2.89 7.47
N GLY A 310 -9.02 -3.46 6.71
CA GLY A 310 -8.89 -3.21 5.28
C GLY A 310 -9.94 -3.93 4.46
N ILE A 311 -10.67 -3.18 3.63
CA ILE A 311 -11.64 -3.67 2.66
C ILE A 311 -11.13 -3.27 1.28
N VAL A 312 -10.95 -4.22 0.37
CA VAL A 312 -10.59 -3.94 -1.02
C VAL A 312 -11.78 -4.16 -1.94
N VAL A 313 -11.99 -3.24 -2.87
CA VAL A 313 -12.99 -3.35 -3.91
C VAL A 313 -12.26 -3.68 -5.22
N LEU A 314 -12.57 -4.83 -5.83
CA LEU A 314 -11.87 -5.27 -7.04
C LEU A 314 -12.14 -4.31 -8.20
N GLY A 315 -11.06 -3.79 -8.76
CA GLY A 315 -11.05 -2.80 -9.82
C GLY A 315 -9.98 -1.72 -9.60
N ASN A 316 -9.87 -0.84 -10.59
CA ASN A 316 -9.02 0.32 -10.61
C ASN A 316 -9.87 1.56 -10.84
N TYR A 317 -10.25 2.23 -9.76
CA TYR A 317 -11.06 3.45 -9.82
C TYR A 317 -10.26 4.74 -10.01
N SER A 318 -8.99 4.61 -10.42
CA SER A 318 -8.21 5.66 -11.08
C SER A 318 -8.25 5.53 -12.59
N TYR A 319 -8.67 4.37 -13.12
CA TYR A 319 -8.82 4.13 -14.54
C TYR A 319 -10.18 4.63 -15.03
N LYS A 320 -10.17 5.65 -15.90
CA LYS A 320 -11.40 6.32 -16.37
C LYS A 320 -12.47 5.37 -16.91
N LYS A 321 -12.08 4.26 -17.57
CA LYS A 321 -13.03 3.29 -18.15
C LYS A 321 -13.67 2.36 -17.13
N GLN A 322 -13.19 2.31 -15.88
CA GLN A 322 -13.76 1.45 -14.86
C GLN A 322 -14.58 2.24 -13.82
N THR A 323 -15.87 1.91 -13.77
CA THR A 323 -16.84 2.52 -12.84
C THR A 323 -17.16 1.58 -11.67
N LEU A 324 -17.51 2.18 -10.54
CA LEU A 324 -18.02 1.46 -9.36
C LEU A 324 -19.48 1.06 -9.62
N GLY A 325 -19.71 -0.22 -9.88
CA GLY A 325 -21.03 -0.75 -10.24
C GLY A 325 -22.00 -0.76 -9.06
N ARG A 326 -23.32 -0.78 -9.33
CA ARG A 326 -24.38 -0.75 -8.31
C ARG A 326 -24.22 -1.88 -7.28
N LYS A 327 -24.05 -3.13 -7.73
CA LYS A 327 -23.84 -4.30 -6.86
C LYS A 327 -22.65 -4.13 -5.90
N GLN A 328 -21.56 -3.50 -6.35
CA GLN A 328 -20.41 -3.20 -5.50
C GLN A 328 -20.73 -2.13 -4.46
N ARG A 329 -21.46 -1.07 -4.84
CA ARG A 329 -21.89 -0.01 -3.91
C ARG A 329 -22.76 -0.59 -2.81
N ASP A 330 -23.79 -1.35 -3.18
CA ASP A 330 -24.75 -1.90 -2.23
C ASP A 330 -24.08 -2.85 -1.24
N SER A 331 -23.22 -3.74 -1.75
CA SER A 331 -22.49 -4.70 -0.92
C SER A 331 -21.43 -4.05 -0.06
N LEU A 332 -20.72 -3.03 -0.56
CA LEU A 332 -19.75 -2.26 0.22
C LEU A 332 -20.44 -1.49 1.35
N LYS A 333 -21.57 -0.82 1.06
CA LYS A 333 -22.38 -0.11 2.06
C LYS A 333 -22.85 -1.07 3.14
N LEU A 334 -23.43 -2.21 2.77
CA LEU A 334 -23.91 -3.21 3.71
C LEU A 334 -22.77 -3.78 4.55
N LEU A 335 -21.62 -4.09 3.93
CA LEU A 335 -20.42 -4.57 4.64
C LEU A 335 -19.91 -3.56 5.67
N VAL A 336 -19.74 -2.30 5.27
CA VAL A 336 -19.28 -1.21 6.15
C VAL A 336 -20.26 -1.02 7.32
N LEU A 337 -21.56 -1.04 7.05
CA LEU A 337 -22.59 -0.95 8.08
C LEU A 337 -22.48 -2.10 9.10
N LYS A 338 -22.41 -3.35 8.63
CA LYS A 338 -22.36 -4.53 9.49
C LYS A 338 -21.07 -4.61 10.29
N LEU A 339 -19.93 -4.28 9.69
CA LEU A 339 -18.64 -4.19 10.40
C LEU A 339 -18.64 -3.05 11.42
N GLY A 340 -19.25 -1.91 11.08
CA GLY A 340 -19.41 -0.77 11.97
C GLY A 340 -20.22 -1.12 13.22
N GLN A 341 -21.32 -1.86 13.05
CA GLN A 341 -22.13 -2.37 14.16
C GLN A 341 -21.35 -3.41 14.99
N TYR A 342 -20.80 -4.42 14.33
CA TYR A 342 -20.16 -5.56 15.00
C TYR A 342 -18.92 -5.19 15.81
N PHE A 343 -18.09 -4.27 15.30
CA PHE A 343 -16.88 -3.81 15.98
C PHE A 343 -17.05 -2.45 16.67
N SER A 344 -18.27 -1.92 16.71
CA SER A 344 -18.58 -0.59 17.25
C SER A 344 -17.70 0.53 16.66
N ILE A 345 -17.48 0.50 15.34
CA ILE A 345 -16.67 1.48 14.62
C ILE A 345 -17.57 2.66 14.21
N PRO A 346 -17.31 3.89 14.68
CA PRO A 346 -18.06 5.06 14.24
C PRO A 346 -17.88 5.30 12.74
N SER A 347 -18.91 5.79 12.06
CA SER A 347 -18.85 6.13 10.63
C SER A 347 -17.69 7.10 10.32
N ALA A 348 -17.39 8.03 11.22
CA ALA A 348 -16.25 8.96 11.13
C ALA A 348 -14.87 8.27 11.04
N ARG A 349 -14.77 6.99 11.40
CA ARG A 349 -13.55 6.18 11.36
C ARG A 349 -13.49 5.19 10.18
N LEU A 350 -14.35 5.40 9.18
CA LEU A 350 -14.20 4.83 7.84
C LEU A 350 -13.27 5.74 7.06
N TYR A 351 -12.12 5.28 6.56
CA TYR A 351 -11.18 6.07 5.77
C TYR A 351 -11.01 5.48 4.36
N THR A 352 -10.50 6.29 3.43
CA THR A 352 -9.84 5.78 2.22
C THR A 352 -8.34 5.58 2.48
N HIS A 353 -7.66 4.78 1.67
CA HIS A 353 -6.20 4.61 1.82
C HIS A 353 -5.43 5.93 1.68
N GLY A 354 -5.79 6.77 0.71
CA GLY A 354 -5.20 8.11 0.57
C GLY A 354 -5.50 9.05 1.74
N GLU A 355 -6.61 8.87 2.47
CA GLU A 355 -6.92 9.67 3.66
C GLU A 355 -6.14 9.22 4.89
N ILE A 356 -5.91 7.92 5.05
CA ILE A 356 -5.15 7.40 6.20
C ILE A 356 -3.63 7.56 6.02
N LEU A 357 -3.15 7.61 4.77
CA LEU A 357 -1.77 7.93 4.40
C LEU A 357 -1.70 9.00 3.30
N PRO A 358 -1.94 10.28 3.61
CA PRO A 358 -1.87 11.36 2.63
C PRO A 358 -0.51 11.41 1.93
N GLY A 359 -0.54 11.58 0.61
CA GLY A 359 0.67 11.70 -0.23
C GLY A 359 1.42 10.38 -0.53
N HIS A 360 1.04 9.25 0.09
CA HIS A 360 1.71 7.97 -0.12
C HIS A 360 1.06 7.11 -1.21
N THR A 361 -0.21 7.36 -1.51
CA THR A 361 -0.98 6.55 -2.45
C THR A 361 -2.12 7.34 -3.05
N THR A 362 -2.48 6.99 -4.28
CA THR A 362 -3.71 7.45 -4.93
C THR A 362 -4.88 6.48 -4.72
N CYS A 363 -4.65 5.34 -4.06
CA CYS A 363 -5.69 4.38 -3.70
C CYS A 363 -6.73 5.05 -2.77
N PRO A 364 -8.03 4.77 -2.94
CA PRO A 364 -8.67 3.83 -3.85
C PRO A 364 -9.04 4.43 -5.22
N GLY A 365 -8.42 5.53 -5.62
CA GLY A 365 -8.75 6.28 -6.82
C GLY A 365 -9.88 7.29 -6.58
N PRO A 366 -10.01 8.31 -7.43
CA PRO A 366 -10.96 9.41 -7.25
C PRO A 366 -12.41 8.94 -7.17
N HIS A 367 -12.85 8.00 -8.01
CA HIS A 367 -14.27 7.61 -8.04
C HIS A 367 -14.70 6.86 -6.76
N LEU A 368 -13.89 5.93 -6.27
CA LEU A 368 -14.18 5.21 -5.02
C LEU A 368 -13.93 6.09 -3.79
N THR A 369 -13.02 7.07 -3.88
CA THR A 369 -12.83 8.08 -2.84
C THR A 369 -14.09 8.94 -2.66
N ALA A 370 -14.64 9.47 -3.75
CA ALA A 370 -15.87 10.26 -3.73
C ALA A 370 -17.04 9.46 -3.12
N TYR A 371 -17.21 8.20 -3.56
CA TYR A 371 -18.25 7.32 -3.01
C TYR A 371 -18.04 7.05 -1.51
N THR A 372 -16.82 6.77 -1.07
CA THR A 372 -16.52 6.48 0.35
C THR A 372 -16.84 7.68 1.24
N ARG A 373 -16.56 8.90 0.77
CA ARG A 373 -16.92 10.13 1.50
C ARG A 373 -18.43 10.34 1.57
N ALA A 374 -19.14 10.13 0.47
CA ALA A 374 -20.60 10.20 0.44
C ALA A 374 -21.24 9.18 1.40
N LEU A 375 -20.76 7.93 1.37
CA LEU A 375 -21.18 6.87 2.27
C LEU A 375 -20.93 7.25 3.74
N ARG A 376 -19.75 7.76 4.07
CA ARG A 376 -19.43 8.23 5.43
C ARG A 376 -20.45 9.25 5.93
N THR A 377 -20.79 10.23 5.09
CA THR A 377 -21.78 11.28 5.40
C THR A 377 -23.18 10.69 5.59
N GLU A 378 -23.61 9.81 4.70
CA GLU A 378 -24.90 9.11 4.79
C GLU A 378 -25.02 8.33 6.12
N LEU A 379 -24.01 7.53 6.45
CA LEU A 379 -23.99 6.73 7.67
C LEU A 379 -24.02 7.61 8.93
N LYS A 380 -23.32 8.75 8.92
CA LYS A 380 -23.36 9.71 10.02
C LYS A 380 -24.77 10.27 10.25
N ARG A 381 -25.51 10.56 9.16
CA ARG A 381 -26.91 11.02 9.25
C ARG A 381 -27.82 9.95 9.82
N HIS A 382 -27.68 8.70 9.38
CA HIS A 382 -28.48 7.58 9.90
C HIS A 382 -28.21 7.32 11.39
N GLN A 383 -26.95 7.40 11.82
CA GLN A 383 -26.57 7.26 13.23
C GLN A 383 -27.07 8.43 14.11
N ALA A 384 -27.26 9.63 13.53
CA ALA A 384 -27.84 10.76 14.23
C ALA A 384 -29.37 10.63 14.33
N ALA A 385 -30.04 10.26 13.24
CA ALA A 385 -31.48 10.03 13.21
C ALA A 385 -31.92 8.93 14.18
N GLY A 386 -31.24 7.78 14.18
CA GLY A 386 -31.57 6.67 15.08
C GLY A 386 -31.43 7.02 16.57
N ARG A 387 -30.45 7.86 16.93
CA ARG A 387 -30.30 8.37 18.31
C ARG A 387 -31.44 9.30 18.70
N ARG A 388 -31.85 10.20 17.80
CA ARG A 388 -32.98 11.11 18.04
C ARG A 388 -34.29 10.34 18.24
N THR A 389 -34.53 9.29 17.45
CA THR A 389 -35.70 8.42 17.61
C THR A 389 -35.65 7.67 18.93
N GLN A 390 -34.49 7.15 19.35
CA GLN A 390 -34.34 6.47 20.64
C GLN A 390 -34.60 7.43 21.81
N GLU A 391 -34.01 8.63 21.79
CA GLU A 391 -34.21 9.66 22.82
C GLU A 391 -35.70 10.05 22.97
N LEU A 392 -36.40 10.26 21.84
CA LEU A 392 -37.84 10.54 21.81
C LEU A 392 -38.64 9.38 22.42
N THR A 393 -38.35 8.12 22.05
CA THR A 393 -39.06 6.96 22.62
C THR A 393 -38.80 6.80 24.12
N SER A 394 -37.58 7.02 24.61
CA SER A 394 -37.27 6.96 26.04
C SER A 394 -37.93 8.09 26.83
N ALA A 395 -38.03 9.30 26.27
CA ALA A 395 -38.73 10.43 26.90
C ALA A 395 -40.24 10.16 27.03
N THR A 396 -40.88 9.60 26.00
CA THR A 396 -42.30 9.21 26.05
C THR A 396 -42.55 8.08 27.04
N THR A 397 -41.61 7.14 27.20
CA THR A 397 -41.75 6.02 28.14
C THR A 397 -41.56 6.45 29.60
N ALA A 398 -40.66 7.41 29.87
CA ALA A 398 -40.47 8.00 31.19
C ALA A 398 -41.68 8.84 31.63
N SER A 399 -42.28 9.60 30.72
CA SER A 399 -43.48 10.40 31.00
C SER A 399 -44.72 9.55 31.33
N LYS A 400 -44.80 8.31 30.83
CA LYS A 400 -45.89 7.36 31.15
C LYS A 400 -45.71 6.59 32.47
N LYS A 401 -44.51 6.57 33.06
CA LYS A 401 -44.24 5.87 34.34
C LYS A 401 -44.28 6.80 35.57
N GLY A 402 -44.41 8.11 35.35
CA GLY A 402 -44.51 9.13 36.41
C GLY A 402 -45.92 9.71 36.58
N LYS A 403 -46.96 8.99 36.14
CA LYS A 403 -48.37 9.32 36.38
C LYS A 403 -49.03 8.23 37.19
#